data_AF-A0A9W9KFV9-F1
#
_entry.id   AF-A0A9W9KFV9-F1
#
_cell.length_a   1.000
_cell.length_b   1.000
_cell.length_c   1.000
_cell.angle_alpha   90.00
_cell.angle_beta   90.00
_cell.angle_gamma   90.00
#
_symmetry.space_group_name_H-M   'P 1'
#
loop_
_entity.id
_entity.type
_entity.pdbx_description
1 polymer ?
#
loop_
_entity_poly.entity_id
_entity_poly.type
_entity_poly.pdbx_seq_one_letter_code
_entity_poly.pdbx_strand_id
1 'polypeptide(L)'
;MVSGKTMVFTIVGWNAEANRFGGYLASIDPRLTWREHLQYILIFCRTHIKRAFKKKFGPHAATPILAMILQSNSKSEILAYFDEAIEKWPETKAWFNSKRADWILASLSHETSKIPITWWQLAPHHTGLCESSHFVDNEAIGRKQTLLGAVLK
;
A
#
# COMPACT_ATOMS: atom_id res chain seq x y z
N MET A 1 -2.78 -10.16 28.33
CA MET A 1 -2.39 -9.03 27.47
C MET A 1 -1.78 -9.59 26.20
N VAL A 2 -2.55 -9.67 25.11
CA VAL A 2 -2.02 -10.16 23.83
C VAL A 2 -1.33 -8.97 23.16
N SER A 3 0.00 -9.01 23.11
CA SER A 3 0.82 -8.07 22.33
C SER A 3 0.43 -8.23 20.86
N GLY A 4 -0.44 -7.35 20.38
CA GLY A 4 -0.89 -7.32 19.00
C GLY A 4 0.27 -6.93 18.10
N LYS A 5 0.95 -7.93 17.52
CA LYS A 5 1.89 -7.71 16.42
C LYS A 5 1.09 -7.08 15.27
N THR A 6 1.27 -5.79 15.03
CA THR A 6 0.75 -5.12 13.83
C THR A 6 1.42 -5.77 12.62
N MET A 7 0.75 -6.73 11.99
CA MET A 7 1.22 -7.28 10.73
C MET A 7 1.02 -6.23 9.64
N VAL A 8 2.10 -5.63 9.20
CA VAL A 8 2.09 -4.71 8.05
C VAL A 8 2.19 -5.57 6.79
N PHE A 9 1.17 -5.50 5.94
CA PHE A 9 1.15 -6.23 4.67
C PHE A 9 1.45 -5.28 3.51
N THR A 10 2.31 -5.73 2.60
CA THR A 10 2.58 -5.06 1.33
C THR A 10 1.87 -5.81 0.21
N ILE A 11 0.83 -5.21 -0.36
CA ILE A 11 0.10 -5.80 -1.48
C ILE A 11 0.74 -5.35 -2.80
N VAL A 12 1.00 -6.32 -3.69
CA VAL A 12 1.61 -6.10 -5.02
C VAL A 12 0.54 -5.72 -6.06
N GLY A 13 -0.74 -6.09 -5.83
CA GLY A 13 -1.89 -5.81 -6.69
C GLY A 13 -2.93 -4.85 -6.10
N TRP A 14 -3.09 -3.67 -6.70
CA TRP A 14 -3.83 -2.53 -6.17
C TRP A 14 -5.35 -2.66 -5.95
N ASN A 15 -6.04 -3.73 -6.36
CA ASN A 15 -7.52 -3.75 -6.24
C ASN A 15 -8.12 -5.13 -5.92
N ALA A 16 -7.86 -6.17 -6.72
CA ALA A 16 -8.53 -7.46 -6.53
C ALA A 16 -8.10 -8.19 -5.25
N GLU A 17 -6.81 -8.16 -4.94
CA GLU A 17 -6.23 -8.81 -3.76
C GLU A 17 -6.60 -8.06 -2.48
N ALA A 18 -6.50 -6.72 -2.50
CA ALA A 18 -6.92 -5.85 -1.41
C ALA A 18 -8.41 -6.00 -1.05
N ASN A 19 -9.28 -6.10 -2.06
CA ASN A 19 -10.72 -6.31 -1.85
C ASN A 19 -11.00 -7.66 -1.17
N ARG A 20 -10.36 -8.74 -1.63
CA ARG A 20 -10.56 -10.08 -1.05
C ARG A 20 -10.03 -10.16 0.38
N PHE A 21 -8.85 -9.61 0.62
CA PHE A 21 -8.25 -9.58 1.95
C PHE A 21 -9.08 -8.72 2.92
N GLY A 22 -9.45 -7.50 2.52
CA GLY A 22 -10.33 -6.66 3.33
C GLY A 22 -11.68 -7.32 3.58
N GLY A 23 -12.24 -8.01 2.58
CA GLY A 23 -13.51 -8.75 2.72
C GLY A 23 -13.41 -9.86 3.76
N TYR A 24 -12.31 -10.61 3.76
CA TYR A 24 -12.04 -11.63 4.79
C TYR A 24 -11.89 -11.00 6.18
N LEU A 25 -11.17 -9.89 6.30
CA LEU A 25 -11.05 -9.18 7.58
C LEU A 25 -12.40 -8.68 8.09
N ALA A 26 -13.23 -8.14 7.21
CA ALA A 26 -14.60 -7.73 7.54
C ALA A 26 -15.49 -8.94 7.92
N SER A 27 -15.21 -10.14 7.39
CA SER A 27 -15.92 -11.37 7.80
C SER A 27 -15.56 -11.82 9.22
N ILE A 28 -14.34 -11.49 9.67
CA ILE A 28 -13.86 -11.78 11.03
C ILE A 28 -14.35 -10.71 12.02
N ASP A 29 -14.22 -9.43 11.65
CA ASP A 29 -14.67 -8.30 12.45
C ASP A 29 -15.58 -7.38 11.61
N PRO A 30 -16.91 -7.60 11.66
CA PRO A 30 -17.87 -6.87 10.85
C PRO A 30 -18.15 -5.45 11.35
N ARG A 31 -17.54 -5.02 12.45
CA ARG A 31 -17.67 -3.64 12.96
C ARG A 31 -16.98 -2.62 12.06
N LEU A 32 -16.00 -3.07 11.26
CA LEU A 32 -15.28 -2.26 10.29
C LEU A 32 -15.59 -2.78 8.88
N THR A 33 -15.75 -1.85 7.94
CA THR A 33 -15.82 -2.19 6.53
C THR A 33 -14.46 -2.73 6.05
N TRP A 34 -14.48 -3.47 4.95
CA TRP A 34 -13.24 -3.97 4.35
C TRP A 34 -12.22 -2.86 4.07
N ARG A 35 -12.67 -1.65 3.69
CA ARG A 35 -11.79 -0.50 3.42
C ARG A 35 -11.16 0.04 4.69
N GLU A 36 -11.93 0.12 5.77
CA GLU A 36 -11.43 0.59 7.06
C GLU A 36 -10.38 -0.36 7.62
N HIS A 37 -10.61 -1.67 7.53
CA HIS A 37 -9.63 -2.69 7.88
C HIS A 37 -8.29 -2.48 7.17
N LEU A 38 -8.32 -2.17 5.86
CA LEU A 38 -7.09 -1.91 5.12
C LEU A 38 -6.32 -0.68 5.61
N GLN A 39 -6.98 0.33 6.17
CA GLN A 39 -6.32 1.53 6.72
C GLN A 39 -5.51 1.23 8.00
N TYR A 40 -5.80 0.13 8.69
CA TYR A 40 -5.06 -0.32 9.88
C TYR A 40 -3.87 -1.24 9.56
N ILE A 41 -3.72 -1.66 8.29
CA ILE A 41 -2.89 -2.82 7.96
C ILE A 41 -1.98 -2.57 6.73
N LEU A 42 -2.44 -1.80 5.75
CA LEU A 42 -1.70 -1.63 4.50
C LEU A 42 -0.70 -0.49 4.56
N ILE A 43 0.53 -0.83 4.16
CA ILE A 43 1.58 0.13 3.81
C ILE A 43 2.15 -0.29 2.46
N PHE A 44 2.15 0.63 1.51
CA PHE A 44 2.81 0.37 0.24
C PHE A 44 4.30 0.65 0.32
N CYS A 45 5.09 -0.32 -0.11
CA CYS A 45 6.52 -0.13 -0.30
C CYS A 45 6.77 0.93 -1.39
N ARG A 46 7.58 1.95 -1.06
CA ARG A 46 7.92 3.03 -1.98
C ARG A 46 8.57 2.51 -3.26
N THR A 47 9.41 1.49 -3.15
CA THR A 47 10.06 0.84 -4.29
C THR A 47 9.05 0.20 -5.23
N HIS A 48 8.03 -0.48 -4.71
CA HIS A 48 7.00 -1.11 -5.54
C HIS A 48 6.13 -0.09 -6.25
N ILE A 49 5.78 1.03 -5.60
CA ILE A 49 5.05 2.11 -6.27
C ILE A 49 5.88 2.68 -7.43
N LYS A 50 7.15 2.98 -7.20
CA LYS A 50 8.06 3.48 -8.25
C LYS A 50 8.21 2.49 -9.40
N ARG A 51 8.40 1.20 -9.10
CA ARG A 51 8.46 0.12 -10.10
C ARG A 51 7.16 0.01 -10.90
N ALA A 52 6.01 0.07 -10.23
CA ALA A 52 4.69 -0.02 -10.87
C ALA A 52 4.43 1.16 -11.80
N PHE A 53 4.83 2.37 -11.39
CA PHE A 53 4.74 3.55 -12.24
C PHE A 53 5.68 3.44 -13.46
N LYS A 54 6.95 3.09 -13.25
CA LYS A 54 7.93 2.87 -14.33
C LYS A 54 7.48 1.77 -15.29
N LYS A 55 6.86 0.69 -14.80
CA LYS A 55 6.32 -0.38 -15.65
C LYS A 55 5.20 0.12 -16.57
N LYS A 56 4.37 1.05 -16.09
CA LYS A 56 3.25 1.58 -16.87
C LYS A 56 3.66 2.67 -17.85
N PHE A 57 4.56 3.57 -17.46
CA PHE A 57 4.87 4.79 -18.21
C PHE A 57 6.32 4.88 -18.71
N GLY A 58 7.17 3.90 -18.40
CA GLY A 58 8.60 3.96 -18.72
C GLY A 58 9.31 5.09 -17.96
N PRO A 59 10.42 5.63 -18.52
CA PRO A 59 10.98 6.91 -18.10
C PRO A 59 9.97 8.04 -18.39
N HIS A 60 9.44 8.66 -17.33
CA HIS A 60 8.37 9.66 -17.47
C HIS A 60 8.73 10.95 -16.71
N ALA A 61 8.37 12.11 -17.27
CA ALA A 61 8.64 13.42 -16.67
C ALA A 61 7.91 13.64 -15.33
N ALA A 62 6.86 12.87 -15.04
CA ALA A 62 6.15 12.88 -13.76
C ALA A 62 6.86 12.12 -12.60
N THR A 63 7.99 11.47 -12.88
CA THR A 63 8.74 10.70 -11.86
C THR A 63 9.15 11.54 -10.63
N PRO A 64 9.59 12.81 -10.76
CA PRO A 64 9.85 13.67 -9.62
C PRO A 64 8.61 13.94 -8.75
N ILE A 65 7.43 14.14 -9.37
CA ILE A 65 6.18 14.32 -8.62
C ILE A 65 5.85 13.06 -7.81
N LEU A 66 6.06 11.88 -8.40
CA LEU A 66 5.89 10.62 -7.68
C LEU A 66 6.82 10.54 -6.44
N ALA A 67 8.04 11.06 -6.53
CA ALA A 67 8.94 11.10 -5.38
C ALA A 67 8.42 12.05 -4.29
N MET A 68 7.87 13.21 -4.65
CA MET A 68 7.25 14.15 -3.71
C MET A 68 6.05 13.54 -2.99
N ILE A 69 5.17 12.86 -3.75
CA ILE A 69 4.03 12.11 -3.19
C ILE A 69 4.49 11.10 -2.13
N LEU A 70 5.54 10.34 -2.41
CA LEU A 70 6.05 9.31 -1.50
C LEU A 70 6.80 9.87 -0.28
N GLN A 71 7.12 11.17 -0.28
CA GLN A 71 7.77 11.86 0.83
C GLN A 71 6.79 12.66 1.68
N SER A 72 5.65 13.08 1.11
CA SER A 72 4.63 13.82 1.83
C SER A 72 3.90 12.93 2.83
N ASN A 73 3.60 13.51 4.00
CA ASN A 73 2.74 12.90 5.01
C ASN A 73 1.33 13.50 5.01
N SER A 74 1.05 14.50 4.17
CA SER A 74 -0.22 15.20 4.16
C SER A 74 -1.13 14.70 3.03
N LYS A 75 -2.39 14.40 3.37
CA LYS A 75 -3.41 14.02 2.38
C LYS A 75 -3.61 15.13 1.35
N SER A 76 -3.71 16.38 1.78
CA SER A 76 -3.98 17.52 0.89
C SER A 76 -2.82 17.75 -0.08
N GLU A 77 -1.57 17.68 0.39
CA GLU A 77 -0.39 17.78 -0.47
C GLU A 77 -0.32 16.63 -1.49
N ILE A 78 -0.56 15.39 -1.06
CA ILE A 78 -0.59 14.24 -1.98
C ILE A 78 -1.64 14.43 -3.07
N LEU A 79 -2.84 14.89 -2.71
CA LEU A 79 -3.90 15.16 -3.68
C LEU A 79 -3.53 16.31 -4.61
N ALA A 80 -2.91 17.37 -4.10
CA ALA A 80 -2.40 18.47 -4.92
C ALA A 80 -1.34 17.98 -5.94
N TYR A 81 -0.42 17.11 -5.53
CA TYR A 81 0.54 16.49 -6.44
C TYR A 81 -0.13 15.56 -7.46
N PHE A 82 -1.21 14.86 -7.09
CA PHE A 82 -2.00 14.10 -8.07
C PHE A 82 -2.60 15.04 -9.10
N ASP A 83 -3.25 16.13 -8.66
CA ASP A 83 -3.86 17.10 -9.57
C ASP A 83 -2.83 17.77 -10.48
N GLU A 84 -1.67 18.17 -9.94
CA GLU A 84 -0.55 18.74 -10.70
C GLU A 84 -0.04 17.76 -11.78
N ALA A 85 0.13 16.48 -11.42
CA ALA A 85 0.59 15.48 -12.38
C ALA A 85 -0.44 15.22 -13.48
N ILE A 86 -1.73 15.26 -13.17
CA ILE A 86 -2.82 15.07 -14.14
C ILE A 86 -2.92 16.27 -15.07
N GLU A 87 -2.76 17.48 -14.55
CA GLU A 87 -2.78 18.71 -15.34
C GLU A 87 -1.60 18.77 -16.31
N LYS A 88 -0.38 18.49 -15.83
CA LYS A 88 0.84 18.48 -16.66
C LYS A 88 0.91 17.30 -17.63
N TRP A 89 0.41 16.13 -17.22
CA TRP A 89 0.46 14.88 -17.98
C TRP A 89 -0.89 14.16 -17.95
N PRO A 90 -1.85 14.57 -18.79
CA PRO A 90 -3.21 14.00 -18.82
C PRO A 90 -3.28 12.48 -19.00
N GLU A 91 -2.31 11.87 -19.66
CA GLU A 91 -2.16 10.42 -19.83
C GLU A 91 -2.01 9.67 -18.49
N THR A 92 -1.57 10.37 -17.44
CA THR A 92 -1.43 9.81 -16.10
C THR A 92 -2.73 9.80 -15.28
N LYS A 93 -3.80 10.48 -15.78
CA LYS A 93 -5.09 10.64 -15.11
C LYS A 93 -5.68 9.36 -14.55
N ALA A 94 -5.78 8.32 -15.37
CA ALA A 94 -6.33 7.04 -14.94
C ALA A 94 -5.48 6.40 -13.83
N TRP A 95 -4.16 6.58 -13.87
CA TRP A 95 -3.28 6.08 -12.83
C TRP A 95 -3.53 6.82 -11.52
N PHE A 96 -3.37 8.14 -11.46
CA PHE A 96 -3.51 8.90 -10.22
C PHE A 96 -4.93 8.84 -9.63
N ASN A 97 -5.98 8.90 -10.46
CA ASN A 97 -7.35 8.77 -9.96
C ASN A 97 -7.62 7.42 -9.30
N SER A 98 -7.05 6.33 -9.82
CA SER A 98 -7.20 5.02 -9.17
C SER A 98 -6.54 4.94 -7.78
N LYS A 99 -5.72 5.92 -7.38
CA LYS A 99 -5.02 5.96 -6.07
C LYS A 99 -5.68 6.92 -5.07
N ARG A 100 -6.78 7.58 -5.46
CA ARG A 100 -7.54 8.47 -4.58
C ARG A 100 -8.43 7.73 -3.56
N ALA A 101 -8.54 6.41 -3.65
CA ALA A 101 -9.31 5.65 -2.66
C ALA A 101 -8.73 5.84 -1.25
N ASP A 102 -9.56 6.08 -0.24
CA ASP A 102 -9.08 6.43 1.11
C ASP A 102 -8.14 5.37 1.70
N TRP A 103 -8.39 4.09 1.44
CA TRP A 103 -7.53 3.01 1.91
C TRP A 103 -6.16 2.99 1.21
N ILE A 104 -6.05 3.52 -0.02
CA ILE A 104 -4.78 3.73 -0.71
C ILE A 104 -4.09 4.96 -0.13
N LEU A 105 -4.81 6.07 0.08
CA LEU A 105 -4.23 7.26 0.70
C LEU A 105 -3.67 6.97 2.10
N ALA A 106 -4.36 6.15 2.90
CA ALA A 106 -3.91 5.67 4.21
C ALA A 106 -2.57 4.90 4.18
N SER A 107 -2.20 4.35 3.03
CA SER A 107 -0.92 3.68 2.82
C SER A 107 0.18 4.60 2.26
N LEU A 108 -0.19 5.81 1.80
CA LEU A 108 0.71 6.82 1.25
C LEU A 108 1.02 7.94 2.26
N SER A 109 0.07 8.26 3.14
CA SER A 109 0.21 9.31 4.16
C SER A 109 -0.16 8.78 5.54
N HIS A 110 0.70 9.05 6.52
CA HIS A 110 0.44 8.70 7.92
C HIS A 110 -0.77 9.43 8.50
N GLU A 111 -1.04 10.67 8.08
CA GLU A 111 -2.21 11.46 8.52
C GLU A 111 -3.53 10.69 8.32
N THR A 112 -3.62 9.93 7.22
CA THR A 112 -4.79 9.10 6.90
C THR A 112 -4.65 7.64 7.33
N SER A 113 -3.46 7.25 7.77
CA SER A 113 -3.18 5.89 8.23
C SER A 113 -3.67 5.71 9.65
N LYS A 114 -4.19 4.52 9.95
CA LYS A 114 -4.52 4.13 11.33
C LYS A 114 -3.41 3.26 11.96
N ILE A 115 -2.28 3.14 11.27
CA ILE A 115 -1.10 2.40 11.71
C ILE A 115 -0.27 3.30 12.64
N PRO A 116 0.27 2.76 13.75
CA PRO A 116 1.17 3.52 14.62
C PRO A 116 2.38 4.08 13.85
N ILE A 117 2.75 5.34 14.12
CA ILE A 117 3.79 6.08 13.39
C ILE A 117 5.13 5.33 13.34
N THR A 118 5.49 4.60 14.40
CA THR A 118 6.72 3.82 14.48
C THR A 118 6.80 2.74 13.41
N TRP A 119 5.70 2.01 13.21
CA TRP A 119 5.57 1.00 12.16
C TRP A 119 5.45 1.64 10.78
N TRP A 120 4.74 2.76 10.69
CA TRP A 120 4.54 3.48 9.44
C TRP A 120 5.83 4.07 8.87
N GLN A 121 6.74 4.56 9.72
CA GLN A 121 8.04 5.08 9.28
C GLN A 121 9.00 3.97 8.83
N LEU A 122 8.94 2.80 9.47
CA LEU A 122 9.86 1.70 9.19
C LEU A 122 9.45 0.94 7.91
N ALA A 123 8.19 0.53 7.82
CA ALA A 123 7.75 -0.42 6.79
C ALA A 123 7.96 0.00 5.31
N PRO A 124 7.74 1.27 4.89
CA PRO A 124 7.86 1.66 3.49
C PRO A 124 9.26 1.52 2.89
N HIS A 125 10.29 1.46 3.75
CA HIS A 125 11.71 1.45 3.40
C HIS A 125 12.34 0.05 3.45
N HIS A 126 11.74 -0.88 4.18
CA HIS A 126 12.26 -2.24 4.32
C HIS A 126 11.72 -3.13 3.20
N THR A 127 12.43 -3.16 2.05
CA THR A 127 12.17 -4.17 1.01
C THR A 127 12.29 -5.57 1.59
N GLY A 128 13.21 -5.82 2.52
CA GLY A 128 13.31 -7.12 3.21
C GLY A 128 12.07 -7.52 4.01
N LEU A 129 11.32 -6.60 4.63
CA LEU A 129 10.05 -6.90 5.31
C LEU A 129 8.86 -6.97 4.33
N CYS A 130 8.92 -6.23 3.23
CA CYS A 130 7.91 -6.23 2.16
C CYS A 130 8.08 -7.41 1.18
N GLU A 131 9.30 -7.91 1.03
CA GLU A 131 9.74 -9.01 0.19
C GLU A 131 10.02 -10.28 1.04
N SER A 132 9.94 -10.25 2.38
CA SER A 132 10.10 -11.45 3.23
C SER A 132 8.96 -12.45 3.14
N SER A 133 7.85 -12.09 2.48
CA SER A 133 6.95 -13.10 1.94
C SER A 133 7.63 -14.01 0.89
N HIS A 134 8.77 -13.60 0.33
CA HIS A 134 9.61 -14.32 -0.63
C HIS A 134 11.05 -14.61 -0.15
N PHE A 135 11.46 -14.14 1.04
CA PHE A 135 12.83 -14.34 1.53
C PHE A 135 13.03 -15.77 2.03
N VAL A 136 14.28 -16.24 1.98
CA VAL A 136 14.74 -17.63 2.22
C VAL A 136 14.21 -18.26 3.51
N ASP A 137 13.81 -17.49 4.52
CA ASP A 137 13.15 -18.00 5.74
C ASP A 137 11.75 -18.62 5.47
N ASN A 138 11.03 -18.14 4.44
CA ASN A 138 9.83 -18.78 3.91
C ASN A 138 10.15 -19.99 3.00
N GLU A 139 11.39 -20.18 2.58
CA GLU A 139 11.80 -21.39 1.85
C GLU A 139 12.30 -22.49 2.79
N ALA A 140 12.90 -22.13 3.93
CA ALA A 140 13.47 -23.08 4.89
C ALA A 140 12.48 -23.60 5.94
N ILE A 141 11.52 -22.78 6.41
CA ILE A 141 10.62 -23.15 7.53
C ILE A 141 9.13 -22.88 7.22
N GLY A 142 8.81 -21.83 6.47
CA GLY A 142 7.43 -21.37 6.26
C GLY A 142 6.72 -22.06 5.11
N ARG A 143 5.50 -22.57 5.31
CA ARG A 143 4.63 -22.96 4.19
C ARG A 143 4.47 -21.75 3.26
N LYS A 144 4.70 -21.94 1.96
CA LYS A 144 4.45 -20.98 0.86
C LYS A 144 2.98 -20.51 0.81
N GLN A 145 2.48 -19.85 1.85
CA GLN A 145 1.18 -19.21 1.82
C GLN A 145 1.37 -17.86 1.15
N THR A 146 1.04 -17.83 -0.14
CA THR A 146 0.60 -16.60 -0.77
C THR A 146 -0.49 -15.96 0.10
N LEU A 147 -0.63 -14.63 0.08
CA LEU A 147 -1.75 -13.95 0.74
C LEU A 147 -3.10 -14.63 0.41
N LEU A 148 -3.22 -15.11 -0.83
CA LEU A 148 -4.32 -15.96 -1.30
C LEU A 148 -4.48 -17.25 -0.47
N GLY A 149 -3.42 -17.99 -0.19
CA GLY A 149 -3.44 -19.19 0.65
C GLY A 149 -3.67 -18.93 2.14
N ALA A 150 -3.46 -17.70 2.62
CA ALA A 150 -3.78 -17.30 4.00
C ALA A 150 -5.26 -16.89 4.17
N VAL A 151 -5.88 -16.38 3.10
CA VAL A 151 -7.30 -15.96 3.06
C VAL A 151 -8.26 -17.10 2.73
N LEU A 152 -7.82 -18.11 1.96
CA LEU A 152 -8.66 -19.23 1.50
C LEU A 152 -8.72 -20.43 2.46
N LYS A 153 -8.41 -20.27 3.75
CA LYS A 153 -8.56 -21.35 4.74
C LYS A 153 -9.98 -21.44 5.27
#